data_AF-A0A8I1LA36-F1
#
_entry.id   AF-A0A8I1LA36-F1
#
_cell.length_a   1.000
_cell.length_b   1.000
_cell.length_c   1.000
_cell.angle_alpha   90.00
_cell.angle_beta   90.00
_cell.angle_gamma   90.00
#
_symmetry.space_group_name_H-M   'P 1'
#
loop_
_entity.id
_entity.type
_entity.pdbx_description
1 polymer ?
#
loop_
_entity_poly.entity_id
_entity_poly.type
_entity_poly.pdbx_seq_one_letter_code
_entity_poly.pdbx_strand_id
1 'polypeptide(L)' 'MAYDFVIGVDVGKYFHHACVLDPQGRQVLSKRINQHEGSLRKLFGQFLADNASVL' A
#
# COMPACT_ATOMS: atom_id res chain seq x y z
N MET A 1 5.91 -0.73 18.50
CA MET A 1 5.21 -1.54 17.48
C MET A 1 6.12 -1.62 16.28
N ALA A 2 6.51 -2.83 15.86
CA ALA A 2 7.20 -3.04 14.60
C ALA A 2 6.14 -3.41 13.55
N TYR A 3 6.14 -2.72 12.40
CA TYR A 3 5.28 -3.04 11.28
C TYR A 3 6.08 -3.86 10.27
N ASP A 4 5.48 -4.92 9.70
CA ASP A 4 6.13 -5.71 8.65
C ASP A 4 6.33 -4.90 7.36
N PHE A 5 5.42 -3.96 7.09
CA PHE A 5 5.50 -3.02 5.96
C PHE A 5 4.91 -1.66 6.32
N VAL A 6 5.42 -0.61 5.69
CA VAL A 6 4.83 0.74 5.73
C VAL A 6 4.43 1.14 4.32
N ILE A 7 3.18 1.57 4.15
CA ILE A 7 2.65 2.01 2.85
C ILE A 7 2.44 3.52 2.89
N GLY A 8 3.17 4.25 2.04
CA GLY A 8 2.90 5.65 1.73
C GLY A 8 2.06 5.76 0.47
N VAL A 9 1.03 6.60 0.47
CA VAL A 9 0.18 6.86 -0.70
C VAL A 9 0.10 8.36 -0.96
N ASP A 10 0.56 8.78 -2.13
CA ASP A 10 0.31 10.10 -2.69
C ASP A 10 -1.01 10.09 -3.48
N VAL A 11 -2.01 10.82 -2.98
CA VAL A 11 -3.40 10.76 -3.45
C VAL A 11 -3.62 11.80 -4.55
N GLY A 12 -3.61 11.36 -5.81
CA GLY A 12 -3.94 12.21 -6.95
C GLY A 12 -5.40 12.12 -7.42
N LYS A 13 -5.80 13.07 -8.27
CA LYS A 13 -7.15 13.18 -8.86
C LYS A 13 -7.50 12.04 -9.82
N TYR A 14 -6.53 11.50 -10.55
CA TYR A 14 -6.75 10.47 -11.57
C TYR A 14 -6.06 9.14 -11.24
N PHE A 15 -4.98 9.22 -10.48
CA PHE A 15 -4.20 8.08 -10.03
C PHE A 15 -3.62 8.41 -8.67
N HIS A 16 -3.33 7.39 -7.87
CA HIS A 16 -2.45 7.53 -6.72
C HIS A 16 -1.08 6.96 -7.06
N HIS A 17 -0.10 7.33 -6.25
CA HIS A 17 1.20 6.70 -6.27
C HIS A 17 1.48 6.08 -4.91
N ALA A 18 1.69 4.77 -4.87
CA ALA A 18 1.99 4.05 -3.64
C ALA A 18 3.45 3.64 -3.59
N CYS A 19 4.04 3.77 -2.41
CA CYS A 19 5.38 3.30 -2.08
C CYS A 19 5.28 2.41 -0.84
N VAL A 20 5.96 1.26 -0.87
CA VAL A 20 6.01 0.35 0.28
C VAL A 20 7.45 0.14 0.69
N LEU A 21 7.70 0.29 2.00
CA LEU A 21 8.98 0.04 2.63
C LEU A 21 8.90 -1.21 3.52
N ASP A 22 9.96 -2.00 3.53
CA ASP A 22 10.19 -3.06 4.52
C ASP A 22 10.67 -2.48 5.87
N PRO A 23 10.82 -3.30 6.93
CA PRO A 23 11.24 -2.80 8.25
C PRO A 23 12.68 -2.24 8.27
N GLN A 24 13.49 -2.54 7.25
CA GLN A 24 14.84 -2.00 7.09
C GLN A 24 14.82 -0.67 6.30
N GLY A 25 13.64 -0.17 5.93
CA GLY A 25 13.46 1.05 5.15
C GLY A 25 13.74 0.88 3.66
N ARG A 26 13.89 -0.35 3.16
CA ARG A 26 14.09 -0.59 1.73
C ARG A 26 12.77 -0.54 1.00
N GLN A 27 12.76 0.16 -0.14
CA GLN A 27 11.59 0.20 -1.00
C GLN A 27 11.39 -1.13 -1.72
N VAL A 28 10.28 -1.80 -1.43
CA VAL A 28 9.89 -3.08 -2.04
C VAL A 28 8.83 -2.92 -3.12
N LEU A 29 8.10 -1.81 -3.12
CA LEU A 29 7.14 -1.47 -4.17
C LEU A 29 7.10 0.05 -4.38
N SER A 30 7.00 0.47 -5.65
CA SER A 30 6.70 1.84 -6.05
C SER A 30 5.86 1.77 -7.32
N LYS A 31 4.60 2.21 -7.23
CA LYS A 31 3.62 1.94 -8.27
C LYS A 31 2.53 3.00 -8.35
N ARG A 32 2.20 3.38 -9.58
CA ARG A 32 0.95 4.08 -9.90
C ARG A 32 -0.24 3.13 -9.79
N ILE A 33 -1.27 3.55 -9.08
CA ILE A 33 -2.54 2.82 -8.90
C ILE A 33 -3.71 3.68 -9.38
N ASN A 34 -4.76 3.04 -9.88
CA ASN A 34 -5.99 3.75 -10.25
C ASN A 34 -6.63 4.39 -9.00
N GLN A 35 -7.33 5.51 -9.19
CA GLN A 35 -7.80 6.37 -8.09
C GLN A 35 -8.97 5.80 -7.28
N HIS A 36 -9.54 4.66 -7.66
CA HIS A 36 -10.72 4.12 -6.99
C HIS A 36 -10.36 3.19 -5.82
N GLU A 37 -11.24 3.17 -4.82
CA GLU A 37 -11.12 2.39 -3.57
C GLU A 37 -10.69 0.93 -3.78
N GLY A 38 -11.29 0.23 -4.76
CA GLY A 38 -10.94 -1.17 -5.04
C GLY A 38 -9.46 -1.39 -5.37
N SER A 39 -8.78 -0.41 -5.99
CA SER A 39 -7.34 -0.48 -6.25
C SER A 39 -6.52 -0.34 -4.96
N LEU A 40 -6.95 0.53 -4.05
CA LEU A 40 -6.32 0.71 -2.74
C LEU A 40 -6.50 -0.54 -1.88
N ARG A 41 -7.72 -1.08 -1.78
CA ARG A 41 -7.98 -2.33 -1.04
C ARG A 41 -7.14 -3.49 -1.56
N LYS A 42 -7.03 -3.62 -2.89
CA LYS A 42 -6.20 -4.65 -3.51
C LYS A 42 -4.73 -4.47 -3.14
N LEU A 43 -4.21 -3.23 -3.17
CA LEU A 43 -2.83 -2.95 -2.77
C LEU A 43 -2.62 -3.30 -1.29
N PHE A 44 -3.48 -2.82 -0.39
CA PHE A 44 -3.32 -3.06 1.05
C PHE A 44 -3.40 -4.54 1.39
N GLY A 45 -4.30 -5.29 0.76
CA GLY A 45 -4.42 -6.74 0.94
C GLY A 45 -3.17 -7.53 0.56
N GLN A 46 -2.26 -6.98 -0.26
CA GLN A 46 -0.99 -7.63 -0.57
C GLN A 46 0.02 -7.59 0.59
N PHE A 47 -0.17 -6.68 1.54
CA PHE A 47 0.78 -6.41 2.62
C PHE A 47 0.18 -6.57 4.02
N LEU A 48 -1.02 -7.15 4.12
CA LEU A 48 -1.61 -7.54 5.40
C LEU A 48 -1.08 -8.92 5.80
N ALA A 49 -0.63 -9.04 7.05
CA ALA A 49 -0.45 -10.35 7.67
C ALA A 49 -1.84 -10.95 7.96
N ASP A 50 -2.05 -12.21 7.56
CA ASP A 50 -3.18 -13.05 7.97
C ASP A 50 -4.61 -12.60 7.61
N ASN A 51 -4.94 -12.48 6.31
CA ASN A 51 -6.33 -12.36 5.82
C ASN A 51 -7.18 -11.28 6.52
N ALA A 52 -6.55 -10.28 7.13
CA ALA A 52 -7.26 -9.18 7.76
C ALA A 52 -8.06 -8.44 6.68
N SER A 53 -9.37 -8.34 6.86
CA SER A 53 -10.21 -7.61 5.92
C SER A 53 -9.95 -6.12 6.09
N VAL A 54 -9.62 -5.43 4.99
CA VAL A 54 -9.71 -3.97 4.93
C VAL A 54 -11.21 -3.64 4.94
N LEU A 55 -11.69 -2.95 5.97
CA LEU A 55 -13.08 -2.46 6.12
C LEU A 55 -13.37 -1.29 5.18
#